data_AF-A0A3Q1FBX7-F1
#
_entry.id   AF-A0A3Q1FBX7-F1
#
_cell.length_a   1.000
_cell.length_b   1.000
_cell.length_c   1.000
_cell.angle_alpha   90.00
_cell.angle_beta   90.00
_cell.angle_gamma   90.00
#
_symmetry.space_group_name_H-M   'P 1'
#
loop_
_entity.id
_entity.type
_entity.pdbx_description
1 polymer ?
#
loop_
_entity_poly.entity_id
_entity_poly.type
_entity_poly.pdbx_seq_one_letter_code
_entity_poly.pdbx_strand_id
1 'polypeptide(L)'
;MARFLLRSNLRRCVASQIRMASDQLGELGKGAGKGGGGGGSLREAGGAFGKREVALEERYFREKEKEQLEALRKYHAEEIDHHKKEIERLQKEIGRHQSRIKKLKHDD
;
A
#
# COMPACT_ATOMS: atom_id res chain seq x y z
N MET A 1 12.24 -22.97 55.92
CA MET A 1 11.05 -22.13 55.66
C MET A 1 11.47 -20.90 54.88
N ALA A 2 11.28 -20.89 53.55
CA ALA A 2 11.03 -19.69 52.73
C ALA A 2 11.07 -20.11 51.26
N ARG A 3 9.88 -20.25 50.70
CA ARG A 3 9.64 -20.41 49.26
C ARG A 3 9.82 -19.07 48.56
N PHE A 4 10.04 -19.13 47.25
CA PHE A 4 9.67 -18.11 46.26
C PHE A 4 10.48 -16.81 46.29
N LEU A 5 11.32 -16.58 45.29
CA LEU A 5 11.36 -15.31 44.53
C LEU A 5 12.10 -15.52 43.19
N LEU A 6 11.45 -16.23 42.25
CA LEU A 6 11.69 -16.04 40.82
C LEU A 6 10.57 -15.12 40.31
N ARG A 7 10.87 -13.86 39.98
CA ARG A 7 10.13 -13.02 39.00
C ARG A 7 10.75 -11.63 38.86
N SER A 8 11.62 -11.51 37.86
CA SER A 8 11.72 -10.41 36.90
C SER A 8 11.07 -9.06 37.27
N ASN A 9 11.87 -8.08 37.71
CA ASN A 9 11.48 -6.67 37.76
C ASN A 9 11.87 -5.93 36.47
N LEU A 10 11.31 -6.36 35.33
CA LEU A 10 11.46 -5.69 34.03
C LEU A 10 10.21 -4.87 33.65
N ARG A 11 9.53 -4.28 34.64
CA ARG A 11 8.24 -3.58 34.45
C ARG A 11 8.20 -2.14 34.96
N ARG A 12 9.34 -1.49 35.21
CA ARG A 12 9.34 -0.09 35.68
C ARG A 12 10.06 0.93 34.79
N CYS A 13 10.56 0.54 33.62
CA CYS A 13 11.20 1.47 32.68
C CYS A 13 10.35 1.89 31.47
N VAL A 14 9.17 1.28 31.25
CA VAL A 14 8.39 1.51 30.00
C VAL A 14 7.33 2.63 30.15
N ALA A 15 7.13 3.19 31.34
CA ALA A 15 6.03 4.14 31.60
C ALA A 15 6.40 5.63 31.53
N SER A 16 7.60 6.01 31.08
CA SER A 16 7.97 7.43 30.93
C SER A 16 8.04 7.94 29.47
N GLN A 17 7.87 7.07 28.47
CA GLN A 17 8.06 7.40 27.05
C GLN A 17 6.78 7.66 26.24
N ILE A 18 5.60 7.74 26.87
CA ILE A 18 4.34 7.97 26.12
C ILE A 18 3.95 9.46 26.05
N ARG A 19 4.64 10.36 26.73
CA ARG A 19 4.26 11.79 26.78
C ARG A 19 4.93 12.69 25.73
N MET A 20 5.66 12.16 24.75
CA MET A 20 6.44 12.95 23.78
C MET A 20 6.11 12.63 22.32
N ALA A 21 4.84 12.37 22.00
CA ALA A 21 4.39 12.08 20.62
C ALA A 21 3.18 12.92 20.16
N SER A 22 2.78 13.95 20.90
CA SER A 22 1.67 14.85 20.51
C SER A 22 2.11 16.09 19.75
N ASP A 23 3.37 16.53 19.91
CA ASP A 23 3.78 17.87 19.46
C ASP A 23 4.41 17.86 18.05
N GLN A 24 4.47 16.70 17.40
CA GLN A 24 5.04 16.53 16.05
C GLN A 24 3.98 16.36 14.96
N LEU A 25 2.71 16.51 15.31
CA LEU A 25 1.65 16.78 14.33
C LEU A 25 1.57 18.29 14.20
N GLY A 26 2.37 18.84 13.29
CA GLY A 26 2.28 20.23 12.90
C GLY A 26 0.82 20.62 12.64
N GLU A 27 0.45 21.80 13.12
CA GLU A 27 -0.88 22.36 13.01
C GLU A 27 -1.37 22.29 11.55
N LEU A 28 -2.51 21.62 11.32
CA LEU A 28 -3.15 21.51 10.00
C LEU A 28 -3.36 22.94 9.45
N GLY A 29 -2.55 23.31 8.47
CA GLY A 29 -2.53 24.67 7.88
C GLY A 29 -1.18 25.38 7.90
N LYS A 30 -0.13 24.84 8.56
CA LYS A 30 1.24 25.33 8.34
C LYS A 30 1.81 24.69 7.09
N GLY A 31 1.73 25.42 5.96
CA GLY A 31 2.17 24.99 4.63
C GLY A 31 3.68 24.71 4.46
N ALA A 32 4.42 24.37 5.51
CA ALA A 32 5.85 24.11 5.45
C ALA A 32 6.26 22.68 5.88
N GLY A 33 5.30 21.74 6.03
CA GLY A 33 5.63 20.39 6.48
C GLY A 33 4.68 19.30 6.02
N LYS A 34 5.28 18.26 5.41
CA LYS A 34 4.76 16.93 5.02
C LYS A 34 4.28 16.71 3.58
N GLY A 35 4.25 17.71 2.70
CA GLY A 35 3.90 17.45 1.29
C GLY A 35 4.09 18.53 0.24
N GLY A 36 4.58 19.73 0.56
CA GLY A 36 4.81 20.76 -0.45
C GLY A 36 5.21 22.07 0.19
N GLY A 37 6.16 22.78 -0.43
CA GLY A 37 6.66 24.06 0.07
C GLY A 37 5.55 25.11 0.22
N GLY A 38 5.81 26.11 1.07
CA GLY A 38 4.90 27.20 1.45
C GLY A 38 3.97 27.60 0.33
N GLY A 39 2.73 27.09 0.37
CA GLY A 39 1.77 27.16 -0.75
C GLY A 39 1.19 28.55 -0.98
N GLY A 40 2.05 29.55 -1.16
CA GLY A 40 1.70 30.96 -1.32
C GLY A 40 1.23 31.63 -0.03
N SER A 41 1.14 32.96 -0.08
CA SER A 41 0.74 33.82 1.04
C SER A 41 -0.63 33.47 1.62
N LEU A 42 -1.53 32.88 0.84
CA LEU A 42 -2.88 32.49 1.27
C LEU A 42 -2.89 31.24 2.18
N ARG A 43 -2.02 30.26 1.92
CA ARG A 43 -1.84 29.09 2.77
C ARG A 43 -1.00 29.40 4.00
N GLU A 44 0.04 30.21 3.82
CA GLU A 44 0.91 30.64 4.91
C GLU A 44 0.18 31.53 5.93
N ALA A 45 -0.78 32.35 5.48
CA ALA A 45 -1.62 33.16 6.36
C ALA A 45 -2.56 32.34 7.27
N GLY A 46 -2.75 31.03 7.03
CA GLY A 46 -3.46 30.13 7.95
C GLY A 46 -4.94 30.43 8.21
N GLY A 47 -5.58 31.27 7.37
CA GLY A 47 -6.96 31.69 7.52
C GLY A 47 -8.00 30.63 7.14
N ALA A 48 -9.29 30.92 7.34
CA ALA A 48 -10.40 30.00 7.04
C ALA A 48 -10.42 29.56 5.56
N PHE A 49 -10.05 30.44 4.63
CA PHE A 49 -9.94 30.13 3.20
C PHE A 49 -8.77 29.19 2.90
N GLY A 50 -7.58 29.43 3.48
CA GLY A 50 -6.43 28.53 3.32
C GLY A 50 -6.71 27.12 3.85
N LYS A 51 -7.41 27.00 5.00
CA LYS A 51 -7.83 25.69 5.54
C LYS A 51 -8.81 24.95 4.61
N ARG A 52 -9.73 25.68 3.97
CA ARG A 52 -10.68 25.11 3.00
C ARG A 52 -9.97 24.63 1.73
N GLU A 53 -9.02 25.39 1.23
CA GLU A 53 -8.24 25.03 0.03
C GLU A 53 -7.38 23.79 0.25
N VAL A 54 -6.70 23.68 1.41
CA VAL A 54 -5.94 22.48 1.77
C VAL A 54 -6.84 21.24 1.79
N ALA A 55 -8.02 21.32 2.41
CA ALA A 55 -8.94 20.19 2.46
C ALA A 55 -9.47 19.77 1.07
N LEU A 56 -9.63 20.71 0.14
CA LEU A 56 -10.05 20.41 -1.23
C LEU A 56 -8.94 19.74 -2.04
N GLU A 57 -7.71 20.27 -1.94
CA GLU A 57 -6.56 19.64 -2.61
C GLU A 57 -6.27 18.26 -2.05
N GLU A 58 -6.29 18.07 -0.73
CA GLU A 58 -6.09 16.76 -0.11
C GLU A 58 -7.14 15.74 -0.59
N ARG A 59 -8.41 16.14 -0.73
CA ARG A 59 -9.45 15.27 -1.30
C ARG A 59 -9.14 14.93 -2.75
N TYR A 60 -8.80 15.92 -3.57
CA TYR A 60 -8.48 15.72 -4.97
C TYR A 60 -7.30 14.76 -5.17
N PHE A 61 -6.20 14.97 -4.44
CA PHE A 61 -5.02 14.09 -4.53
C PHE A 61 -5.35 12.68 -4.03
N ARG A 62 -6.11 12.54 -2.96
CA ARG A 62 -6.54 11.22 -2.46
C ARG A 62 -7.41 10.48 -3.47
N GLU A 63 -8.28 11.18 -4.18
CA GLU A 63 -9.09 10.60 -5.26
C GLU A 63 -8.20 10.19 -6.44
N LYS A 64 -7.25 11.05 -6.87
CA LYS A 64 -6.31 10.71 -7.94
C LYS A 64 -5.38 9.55 -7.63
N GLU A 65 -4.87 9.45 -6.40
CA GLU A 65 -4.08 8.32 -5.95
C GLU A 65 -4.90 7.01 -6.00
N LYS A 66 -6.16 7.05 -5.58
CA LYS A 66 -7.06 5.89 -5.68
C LYS A 66 -7.30 5.48 -7.13
N GLU A 67 -7.62 6.42 -8.01
CA GLU A 67 -7.82 6.16 -9.44
C GLU A 67 -6.58 5.49 -10.06
N GLN A 68 -5.38 6.00 -9.76
CA GLN A 68 -4.14 5.43 -10.26
C GLN A 68 -3.89 4.00 -9.74
N LEU A 69 -4.13 3.76 -8.45
CA LEU A 69 -3.99 2.43 -7.86
C LEU A 69 -5.01 1.45 -8.43
N GLU A 70 -6.23 1.87 -8.68
CA GLU A 70 -7.27 1.05 -9.31
C GLU A 70 -6.91 0.71 -10.76
N ALA A 71 -6.42 1.69 -11.54
CA ALA A 71 -5.94 1.47 -12.89
C ALA A 71 -4.79 0.45 -12.93
N LEU A 72 -3.82 0.57 -12.01
CA LEU A 72 -2.70 -0.34 -11.91
C LEU A 72 -3.15 -1.77 -11.54
N ARG A 73 -4.07 -1.90 -10.59
CA ARG A 73 -4.66 -3.19 -10.21
C ARG A 73 -5.40 -3.83 -11.38
N LYS A 74 -6.18 -3.04 -12.12
CA LYS A 74 -6.93 -3.52 -13.28
C LYS A 74 -5.99 -4.02 -14.38
N TYR A 75 -4.96 -3.23 -14.70
CA TYR A 75 -3.94 -3.63 -15.68
C TYR A 75 -3.29 -4.97 -15.31
N HIS A 76 -2.83 -5.13 -14.06
CA HIS A 76 -2.26 -6.40 -13.63
C HIS A 76 -3.24 -7.56 -13.64
N ALA A 77 -4.52 -7.32 -13.36
CA ALA A 77 -5.55 -8.36 -13.46
C ALA A 77 -5.76 -8.82 -14.91
N GLU A 78 -5.77 -7.88 -15.87
CA GLU A 78 -5.89 -8.17 -17.30
C GLU A 78 -4.68 -8.96 -17.83
N GLU A 79 -3.46 -8.57 -17.44
CA GLU A 79 -2.23 -9.30 -17.81
C GLU A 79 -2.22 -10.74 -17.27
N ILE A 80 -2.68 -10.93 -16.02
CA ILE A 80 -2.82 -12.27 -15.43
C ILE A 80 -3.81 -13.11 -16.24
N ASP A 81 -4.96 -12.56 -16.64
CA ASP A 81 -5.95 -13.27 -17.44
C ASP A 81 -5.42 -13.61 -18.84
N HIS A 82 -4.71 -12.67 -19.47
CA HIS A 82 -4.05 -12.89 -20.75
C HIS A 82 -3.05 -14.05 -20.69
N HIS A 83 -2.17 -14.05 -19.69
CA HIS A 83 -1.19 -15.13 -19.51
C HIS A 83 -1.83 -16.47 -19.17
N LYS A 84 -2.94 -16.49 -18.41
CA LYS A 84 -3.69 -17.73 -18.17
C LYS A 84 -4.22 -18.34 -19.46
N LYS A 85 -4.79 -17.52 -20.35
CA LYS A 85 -5.27 -17.98 -21.66
C LYS A 85 -4.15 -18.53 -22.53
N GLU A 86 -2.99 -17.88 -22.52
CA GLU A 86 -1.84 -18.35 -23.29
C GLU A 86 -1.29 -19.68 -22.75
N ILE A 87 -1.23 -19.83 -21.43
CA ILE A 87 -0.87 -21.12 -20.78
C ILE A 87 -1.85 -22.21 -21.20
N GLU A 88 -3.16 -21.95 -21.18
CA GLU A 88 -4.17 -22.93 -21.58
C GLU A 88 -4.00 -23.36 -23.04
N ARG A 89 -3.72 -22.41 -23.94
CA ARG A 89 -3.43 -22.68 -25.34
C ARG A 89 -2.19 -23.58 -25.49
N LEU A 90 -1.09 -23.24 -24.84
CA LEU A 90 0.15 -24.01 -24.89
C LEU A 90 -0.05 -25.42 -24.31
N GLN A 91 -0.82 -25.56 -23.22
CA GLN A 91 -1.16 -26.87 -22.67
C GLN A 91 -1.93 -27.74 -23.66
N LYS A 92 -2.87 -27.17 -24.42
CA LYS A 92 -3.59 -27.89 -25.49
C LYS A 92 -2.65 -28.34 -26.60
N GLU A 93 -1.71 -27.49 -27.00
CA GLU A 93 -0.71 -27.84 -28.02
C GLU A 93 0.21 -28.98 -27.54
N ILE A 94 0.70 -28.91 -26.30
CA ILE A 94 1.47 -29.99 -25.66
C ILE A 94 0.65 -31.29 -25.65
N GLY A 95 -0.63 -31.24 -25.28
CA GLY A 95 -1.51 -32.42 -25.27
C GLY A 95 -1.70 -33.04 -26.68
N ARG A 96 -1.77 -32.21 -27.73
CA ARG A 96 -1.81 -32.67 -29.13
C ARG A 96 -0.52 -33.38 -29.51
N HIS A 97 0.64 -32.83 -29.15
CA HIS A 97 1.93 -33.43 -29.43
C HIS A 97 2.13 -34.74 -28.68
N GLN A 98 1.77 -34.79 -27.40
CA GLN A 98 1.80 -36.03 -26.60
C GLN A 98 0.93 -37.12 -27.22
N SER A 99 -0.29 -36.78 -27.68
CA SER A 99 -1.18 -37.73 -28.35
C SER A 99 -0.58 -38.24 -29.67
N ARG A 100 0.07 -37.38 -30.45
CA ARG A 100 0.76 -37.78 -31.70
C ARG A 100 1.92 -38.74 -31.41
N ILE A 101 2.74 -38.43 -30.41
CA ILE A 101 3.85 -39.30 -29.98
C ILE A 101 3.31 -40.67 -29.54
N LYS A 102 2.21 -40.69 -28.78
CA LYS A 102 1.59 -41.95 -28.32
C LYS A 102 1.11 -42.82 -29.49
N LYS A 103 0.51 -42.23 -30.52
CA LYS A 103 0.10 -42.95 -31.73
C LYS A 103 1.29 -43.57 -32.45
N LEU A 104 2.32 -42.75 -32.73
CA LEU A 104 3.55 -43.22 -33.38
C LEU A 104 4.23 -44.36 -32.61
N LYS A 105 4.19 -44.34 -31.27
CA LYS A 105 4.77 -45.41 -30.42
C LYS A 105 3.94 -46.70 -30.38
N HIS A 106 2.67 -46.66 -30.76
CA HIS A 106 1.80 -47.85 -30.74
C HIS A 106 1.76 -48.56 -32.09
N ASP A 107 2.14 -47.86 -33.16
CA ASP A 107 2.20 -48.37 -34.53
C ASP A 107 3.54 -49.10 -34.84
N ASP A 108 4.44 -49.22 -33.84
CA ASP A 108 5.66 -50.06 -33.82
C ASP A 108 5.44 -51.32 -32.95
#